data_AF-A0A5D4U7C7-F1
#
_entry.id   AF-A0A5D4U7C7-F1
#
_cell.length_a   1.000
_cell.length_b   1.000
_cell.length_c   1.000
_cell.angle_alpha   90.00
_cell.angle_beta   90.00
_cell.angle_gamma   90.00
#
_symmetry.space_group_name_H-M   'P 1'
#
loop_
_entity.id
_entity.type
_entity.pdbx_description
1 polymer ?
#
loop_
_entity_poly.entity_id
_entity_poly.type
_entity_poly.pdbx_seq_one_letter_code
_entity_poly.pdbx_strand_id
1 'polypeptide(L)' 'MLTNVVEFFRNLPKKQCVQCGENIDEQHECYGNHCDGCLSDHEL' A
#
# COMPACT_ATOMS: atom_id res chain seq x y z
N MET A 1 -15.96 -18.45 1.72
CA MET A 1 -15.04 -19.25 0.89
C MET A 1 -14.67 -18.39 -0.31
N LEU A 2 -13.38 -18.23 -0.63
CA LEU A 2 -12.96 -17.50 -1.83
C LEU A 2 -13.41 -18.30 -3.06
N THR A 3 -14.47 -17.82 -3.72
CA THR A 3 -15.08 -18.47 -4.87
C THR A 3 -14.27 -18.28 -6.15
N ASN A 4 -13.54 -17.16 -6.26
CA ASN A 4 -12.66 -16.88 -7.39
C ASN A 4 -11.41 -16.14 -6.91
N VAL A 5 -10.28 -16.85 -6.94
CA VAL A 5 -8.98 -16.33 -6.50
C VAL A 5 -8.46 -15.21 -7.42
N VAL A 6 -8.76 -15.28 -8.72
CA VAL A 6 -8.33 -14.26 -9.70
C VAL A 6 -9.08 -12.96 -9.47
N GLU A 7 -10.40 -13.03 -9.24
CA GLU A 7 -11.20 -11.84 -8.90
C GLU A 7 -10.78 -11.23 -7.57
N PHE A 8 -10.38 -12.04 -6.59
CA PHE A 8 -9.84 -11.53 -5.34
C PHE A 8 -8.59 -10.67 -5.57
N PHE A 9 -7.61 -11.18 -6.30
CA PHE A 9 -6.37 -10.44 -6.57
C PHE A 9 -6.60 -9.20 -7.45
N ARG A 10 -7.56 -9.23 -8.38
CA ARG A 10 -7.95 -8.06 -9.20
C ARG A 10 -8.63 -6.95 -8.40
N ASN A 11 -9.28 -7.31 -7.30
CA ASN A 11 -10.03 -6.39 -6.44
C ASN A 11 -9.33 -6.18 -5.09
N LEU A 12 -8.03 -6.46 -5.00
CA LEU A 12 -7.26 -6.13 -3.80
C LEU A 12 -7.32 -4.61 -3.59
N PRO A 13 -7.65 -4.15 -2.37
CA PRO A 13 -7.59 -2.73 -2.07
C PRO A 13 -6.15 -2.25 -2.21
N LYS A 14 -5.99 -0.99 -2.61
CA LYS A 14 -4.69 -0.33 -2.59
C LYS A 14 -4.11 -0.35 -1.18
N LYS A 15 -2.80 -0.51 -1.06
CA LYS A 15 -2.12 -0.40 0.23
C LYS A 15 -2.28 1.02 0.80
N GLN A 16 -2.53 1.10 2.10
CA GLN A 16 -2.68 2.38 2.81
C GLN A 16 -1.50 2.61 3.74
N CYS A 17 -1.09 3.88 3.84
CA CYS A 17 -0.06 4.32 4.77
C CYS A 17 -0.54 4.13 6.21
N VAL A 18 0.27 3.49 7.05
CA VAL A 18 -0.09 3.24 8.47
C VAL A 18 -0.11 4.52 9.31
N GLN A 19 0.49 5.60 8.83
CA GLN A 19 0.57 6.89 9.53
C GLN A 19 -0.55 7.85 9.11
N CYS A 20 -0.75 8.07 7.81
CA CYS A 20 -1.72 9.06 7.31
C CYS A 20 -2.97 8.46 6.66
N GLY A 21 -3.02 7.15 6.40
CA GLY A 21 -4.15 6.48 5.77
C GLY A 21 -4.29 6.70 4.25
N GLU A 22 -3.45 7.54 3.65
CA GLU A 22 -3.43 7.75 2.20
C GLU A 22 -3.00 6.49 1.44
N ASN A 23 -3.43 6.40 0.18
CA ASN A 23 -2.98 5.30 -0.69
C ASN A 23 -1.48 5.41 -0.94
N ILE A 24 -0.75 4.32 -0.73
CA ILE A 24 0.65 4.22 -1.12
C ILE A 24 0.70 3.96 -2.63
N ASP A 25 1.53 4.72 -3.34
CA ASP A 25 1.85 4.39 -4.72
C ASP A 25 2.84 3.22 -4.72
N GLU A 26 2.32 2.01 -4.89
CA GLU A 26 3.09 0.78 -4.73
C GLU A 26 4.00 0.54 -5.93
N GLN A 27 5.31 0.71 -5.72
CA GLN A 27 6.31 0.15 -6.60
C GLN A 27 6.34 -1.38 -6.40
N HIS A 28 6.59 -2.14 -7.48
CA HIS A 28 6.54 -3.62 -7.47
C HIS A 28 7.42 -4.30 -6.41
N GLU A 29 8.40 -3.59 -5.84
CA GLU A 29 9.35 -4.11 -4.84
C GLU A 29 9.22 -3.43 -3.46
N CYS A 30 8.22 -2.58 -3.26
CA CYS A 30 8.10 -1.82 -2.00
C CYS A 30 7.40 -2.62 -0.89
N TYR A 31 8.20 -3.16 0.03
CA TYR A 31 7.70 -3.76 1.27
C TYR A 31 7.31 -2.72 2.34
N GLY A 32 7.51 -1.41 2.08
CA GLY A 32 7.30 -0.33 3.04
C GLY A 32 5.83 -0.01 3.32
N ASN A 33 5.48 0.30 4.58
CA ASN A 33 4.11 0.55 5.03
C ASN A 33 3.78 2.04 5.22
N HIS A 34 4.71 2.92 4.87
CA HIS A 34 4.57 4.37 4.91
C HIS A 34 4.64 4.91 3.49
N CYS A 35 3.88 5.97 3.20
CA CYS A 35 3.99 6.67 1.91
C CYS A 35 5.23 7.57 1.88
N ASP A 36 5.64 7.96 0.67
CA ASP A 36 6.83 8.79 0.45
C ASP A 36 6.78 10.13 1.21
N GLY A 37 5.59 10.72 1.36
CA GLY A 37 5.40 11.93 2.16
C GLY A 37 5.82 11.72 3.61
N CYS A 38 5.28 10.70 4.27
CA CYS A 38 5.62 10.39 5.67
C CYS A 38 7.07 9.90 5.84
N LEU A 39 7.66 9.29 4.82
CA LEU A 39 9.08 8.91 4.85
C LEU A 39 10.01 10.13 4.71
N SER A 40 9.61 11.11 3.88
CA SER A 40 10.39 12.34 3.68
C SER A 40 10.38 13.29 4.89
N ASP A 41 9.39 13.16 5.78
CA ASP A 41 9.31 13.92 7.04
C ASP A 41 10.39 13.51 8.08
N HIS A 42 11.21 12.50 7.78
CA HIS A 42 12.24 11.96 8.69
C HIS A 42 13.69 12.30 8.34
N GLU A 43 13.95 13.10 7.30
CA GLU A 43 15.32 13.57 6.97
C GLU A 43 15.63 14.88 7.73
N LEU A 44 16.21 14.75 8.94
CA LEU A 44 16.91 15.82 9.70
C LEU A 44 18.26 15.32 10.20
#